data_AF-A0A8C4QID1-F1
#
_entry.id   AF-A0A8C4QID1-F1
#
_cell.length_a   1.000
_cell.length_b   1.000
_cell.length_c   1.000
_cell.angle_alpha   90.00
_cell.angle_beta   90.00
_cell.angle_gamma   90.00
#
_symmetry.space_group_name_H-M   'P 1'
#
loop_
_entity.id
_entity.type
_entity.pdbx_description
1 polymer ?
#
loop_
_entity_poly.entity_id
_entity_poly.type
_entity_poly.pdbx_seq_one_letter_code
_entity_poly.pdbx_strand_id
1 'polypeptide(L)'
;MGETFQRLQVDFMDKHCSEFDNSEENKLCYTLIFQEYQELMEQLLERELKRRLPEFHMSRFLDSLEQRQQEVMDDVLEVLLTGTDFLAFKQRLLEHRSHKEGRDLNLGDNIVTSLAPTVSVLPIKHSAWDMDSEKLE
;
A
#
# COMPACT_ATOMS: atom_id res chain seq x y z
N MET A 1 1.54 2.79 -9.49
CA MET A 1 0.07 2.93 -9.64
C MET A 1 -0.20 4.01 -10.67
N GLY A 2 -1.18 3.85 -11.56
CA GLY A 2 -1.43 4.83 -12.63
C GLY A 2 -2.03 6.13 -12.07
N GLU A 3 -1.62 7.28 -12.60
CA GLU A 3 -2.07 8.63 -12.17
C GLU A 3 -3.60 8.76 -12.16
N THR A 4 -4.29 8.10 -13.10
CA THR A 4 -5.75 8.05 -13.17
C THR A 4 -6.40 7.39 -11.95
N PHE A 5 -5.79 6.32 -11.41
CA PHE A 5 -6.31 5.63 -10.24
C PHE A 5 -6.19 6.49 -8.98
N GLN A 6 -5.03 7.12 -8.79
CA GLN A 6 -4.80 8.01 -7.65
C GLN A 6 -5.77 9.19 -7.68
N ARG A 7 -5.99 9.79 -8.85
CA ARG A 7 -6.95 10.90 -9.00
C ARG A 7 -8.37 10.50 -8.64
N LEU A 8 -8.86 9.39 -9.20
CA LEU A 8 -10.20 8.89 -8.91
C LEU A 8 -10.36 8.54 -7.42
N GLN A 9 -9.32 7.99 -6.81
CA GLN A 9 -9.32 7.71 -5.38
C GLN A 9 -9.45 9.00 -4.57
N VAL A 10 -8.63 10.02 -4.86
CA VAL A 10 -8.70 11.34 -4.19
C VAL A 10 -10.07 11.98 -4.39
N ASP A 11 -10.59 12.02 -5.62
CA ASP A 11 -11.91 12.59 -5.93
C ASP A 11 -13.02 11.88 -5.15
N PHE A 12 -12.94 10.55 -5.03
CA PHE A 12 -13.86 9.76 -4.22
C PHE A 12 -13.72 10.08 -2.72
N MET A 13 -12.48 10.17 -2.20
CA MET A 13 -12.23 10.52 -0.81
C MET A 13 -12.78 11.91 -0.48
N ASP A 14 -12.53 12.89 -1.36
CA ASP A 14 -12.99 14.27 -1.23
C ASP A 14 -14.51 14.38 -1.16
N LYS A 15 -15.22 13.57 -1.95
CA LYS A 15 -16.68 13.53 -2.01
C LYS A 15 -17.30 12.96 -0.72
N HIS A 16 -16.65 11.98 -0.09
CA HIS A 16 -17.27 11.19 0.98
C HIS A 16 -16.65 11.41 2.37
N CYS A 17 -15.49 12.06 2.50
CA CYS A 17 -14.79 12.17 3.77
C CYS A 17 -15.57 12.89 4.88
N SER A 18 -16.49 13.80 4.54
CA SER A 18 -17.34 14.51 5.51
C SER A 18 -18.37 13.62 6.20
N GLU A 19 -18.79 12.54 5.55
CA GLU A 19 -19.78 11.60 6.09
C GLU A 19 -19.19 10.74 7.21
N PHE A 20 -17.87 10.51 7.17
CA PHE A 20 -17.16 9.63 8.09
C PHE A 20 -16.66 10.35 9.34
N ASP A 21 -16.77 9.66 10.46
CA ASP A 21 -16.26 10.06 11.77
C ASP A 21 -15.47 8.92 12.44
N ASN A 22 -14.73 9.30 13.49
CA ASN A 22 -13.90 8.38 14.27
C ASN A 22 -14.70 7.63 15.36
N SER A 23 -16.03 7.54 15.20
CA SER A 23 -16.86 6.75 16.11
C SER A 23 -16.67 5.26 15.84
N GLU A 24 -16.75 4.43 16.88
CA GLU A 24 -16.85 2.97 16.71
C GLU A 24 -18.16 2.55 16.06
N GLU A 25 -19.24 3.33 16.26
CA GLU A 25 -20.53 3.09 15.64
C GLU A 25 -20.51 3.48 14.15
N ASN A 26 -20.97 2.57 13.28
CA ASN A 26 -21.05 2.80 11.84
C ASN A 26 -22.40 3.36 11.43
N LYS A 27 -22.40 4.44 10.64
CA LYS A 27 -23.61 4.98 10.04
C LYS A 27 -24.11 4.07 8.93
N LEU A 28 -25.43 4.00 8.73
CA LEU A 28 -26.04 3.24 7.63
C LEU A 28 -25.52 3.69 6.25
N CYS A 29 -25.18 4.97 6.09
CA CYS A 29 -24.61 5.48 4.84
C CYS A 29 -23.22 4.91 4.52
N TYR A 30 -22.47 4.42 5.52
CA TYR A 30 -21.13 3.86 5.29
C TYR A 30 -21.18 2.63 4.39
N THR A 31 -22.21 1.79 4.53
CA THR A 31 -22.41 0.62 3.67
C THR A 31 -22.61 1.01 2.21
N LEU A 32 -23.44 2.02 1.95
CA LEU A 32 -23.72 2.49 0.58
C LEU A 32 -22.48 3.10 -0.06
N ILE A 33 -21.74 3.93 0.69
CA ILE A 33 -20.51 4.55 0.21
C ILE A 33 -19.43 3.48 -0.04
N PHE A 34 -19.35 2.47 0.82
CA PHE A 34 -18.39 1.40 0.64
C PHE A 34 -18.70 0.51 -0.57
N GLN A 35 -19.98 0.23 -0.84
CA GLN A 35 -20.41 -0.45 -2.06
C GLN A 35 -20.03 0.36 -3.31
N GLU A 36 -20.26 1.68 -3.30
CA GLU A 36 -19.84 2.57 -4.39
C GLU A 36 -18.31 2.50 -4.62
N TYR A 37 -17.53 2.44 -3.55
CA TYR A 37 -16.07 2.29 -3.64
C TYR A 37 -15.65 0.92 -4.20
N GLN A 38 -16.32 -0.16 -3.78
CA GLN A 38 -16.05 -1.52 -4.31
C GLN A 38 -16.34 -1.59 -5.80
N GLU A 39 -17.49 -1.08 -6.24
CA GLU A 39 -17.85 -1.00 -7.66
C GLU A 39 -16.83 -0.20 -8.47
N LEU A 40 -16.36 0.94 -7.94
CA LEU A 40 -15.33 1.75 -8.57
C LEU A 40 -14.03 0.95 -8.74
N MET A 41 -13.57 0.24 -7.71
CA MET A 41 -12.37 -0.58 -7.78
C MET A 41 -12.50 -1.72 -8.79
N GLU A 42 -13.63 -2.42 -8.78
CA GLU A 42 -13.92 -3.53 -9.70
C GLU A 42 -13.90 -3.05 -11.16
N GLN A 43 -14.59 -1.95 -11.45
CA GLN A 43 -14.63 -1.37 -12.80
C GLN A 43 -13.24 -0.93 -13.27
N LEU A 44 -12.43 -0.35 -12.38
CA LEU A 44 -11.07 0.08 -12.71
C LEU A 44 -10.16 -1.11 -12.98
N LEU A 45 -10.24 -2.15 -12.16
CA LEU A 45 -9.46 -3.38 -12.33
C LEU A 45 -9.84 -4.05 -13.66
N GLU A 46 -11.13 -4.23 -13.92
CA GLU A 46 -11.62 -4.85 -15.15
C GLU A 46 -11.19 -4.04 -16.39
N ARG A 47 -11.33 -2.71 -16.35
CA ARG A 47 -10.92 -1.83 -17.44
C ARG A 47 -9.42 -1.93 -17.74
N GLU A 48 -8.57 -1.90 -16.72
CA GLU A 48 -7.12 -2.01 -16.93
C GLU A 48 -6.70 -3.40 -17.44
N LEU A 49 -7.35 -4.47 -16.95
CA LEU A 49 -7.09 -5.83 -17.44
C LEU A 49 -7.52 -5.97 -18.90
N LYS A 50 -8.72 -5.50 -19.27
CA LYS A 50 -9.20 -5.47 -20.66
C LYS A 50 -8.32 -4.63 -21.58
N ARG A 51 -7.80 -3.49 -21.09
CA ARG A 51 -6.91 -2.63 -21.87
C ARG A 51 -5.60 -3.33 -22.21
N ARG A 52 -5.07 -4.16 -21.31
CA ARG A 52 -3.83 -4.92 -21.51
C ARG A 52 -4.05 -6.25 -22.24
N LEU A 53 -5.21 -6.86 -22.04
CA LEU A 53 -5.61 -8.16 -22.58
C LEU A 53 -7.00 -8.01 -23.22
N PRO A 54 -7.09 -7.73 -24.54
CA PRO A 54 -8.36 -7.45 -25.21
C PRO A 54 -9.40 -8.57 -25.10
N GLU A 55 -8.96 -9.82 -25.01
CA GLU A 55 -9.82 -11.01 -24.84
C GLU A 55 -10.05 -11.38 -23.37
N PHE A 56 -9.77 -10.45 -22.44
CA PHE A 56 -9.95 -10.69 -21.01
C PHE A 56 -11.43 -10.79 -20.64
N HIS A 57 -11.74 -11.84 -19.87
CA HIS A 57 -13.04 -12.06 -19.26
C HIS A 57 -12.89 -12.22 -17.75
N MET A 58 -13.51 -11.32 -16.99
CA MET A 58 -13.39 -11.31 -15.52
C MET A 58 -13.86 -12.63 -14.90
N SER A 59 -14.98 -13.20 -15.36
CA SER A 59 -15.50 -14.48 -14.86
C SER A 59 -14.48 -15.61 -14.98
N ARG A 60 -13.88 -15.80 -16.17
CA ARG A 60 -12.86 -16.83 -16.40
C ARG A 60 -11.59 -16.60 -15.58
N PHE A 61 -11.25 -15.33 -15.32
CA PHE A 61 -10.13 -14.97 -14.47
C PHE A 61 -10.40 -15.36 -13.01
N LEU A 62 -11.59 -15.07 -12.48
CA LEU A 62 -11.99 -15.46 -11.13
C LEU A 62 -12.02 -16.99 -10.97
N ASP A 63 -12.61 -17.72 -11.93
CA ASP A 63 -12.61 -19.20 -11.92
C ASP A 63 -11.18 -19.77 -11.88
N SER A 64 -10.28 -19.16 -12.68
CA SER A 64 -8.87 -19.54 -12.72
C SER A 64 -8.12 -19.21 -11.43
N LEU A 65 -8.49 -18.12 -10.78
CA LEU A 65 -7.90 -17.63 -9.54
C LEU A 65 -8.27 -18.54 -8.36
N GLU A 66 -9.53 -18.99 -8.31
CA GLU A 66 -10.02 -19.93 -7.29
C GLU A 66 -9.29 -21.28 -7.39
N GLN A 67 -9.08 -21.79 -8.61
CA GLN A 67 -8.42 -23.08 -8.84
C GLN A 67 -6.90 -23.05 -8.59
N ARG A 68 -6.26 -21.88 -8.70
CA ARG A 68 -4.81 -21.70 -8.61
C ARG A 68 -4.41 -20.69 -7.56
N GLN A 69 -5.18 -20.58 -6.49
CA GLN A 69 -4.95 -19.60 -5.43
C GLN A 69 -3.53 -19.71 -4.83
N GLN A 70 -2.98 -20.92 -4.74
CA GLN A 70 -1.63 -21.20 -4.23
C GLN A 70 -0.50 -20.77 -5.18
N GLU A 71 -0.79 -20.53 -6.46
CA GLU A 71 0.21 -20.09 -7.46
C GLU A 71 0.26 -18.57 -7.59
N VAL A 72 -0.73 -17.87 -7.03
CA VAL A 72 -0.81 -16.41 -7.06
C VAL A 72 0.09 -15.86 -5.96
N MET A 73 0.85 -14.80 -6.25
CA MET A 73 1.62 -14.11 -5.22
C MET A 73 0.68 -13.63 -4.11
N ASP A 74 0.88 -14.16 -2.91
CA ASP A 74 0.14 -13.78 -1.69
C ASP A 74 0.07 -12.26 -1.55
N ASP A 75 1.16 -11.55 -1.83
CA ASP A 75 1.26 -10.09 -1.78
C ASP A 75 0.21 -9.37 -2.65
N VAL A 76 -0.12 -9.90 -3.83
CA VAL A 76 -1.08 -9.26 -4.75
C VAL A 76 -2.51 -9.47 -4.23
N LEU A 77 -2.81 -10.67 -3.74
CA LEU A 77 -4.10 -10.97 -3.12
C LEU A 77 -4.29 -10.18 -1.82
N GLU A 78 -3.23 -10.02 -1.02
CA GLU A 78 -3.25 -9.23 0.21
C GLU A 78 -3.54 -7.75 -0.09
N VAL A 79 -2.93 -7.18 -1.13
CA VAL A 79 -3.21 -5.80 -1.56
C VAL A 79 -4.67 -5.65 -2.00
N LEU A 80 -5.21 -6.62 -2.74
CA LEU A 80 -6.63 -6.60 -3.14
C LEU A 80 -7.56 -6.73 -1.92
N LEU A 81 -7.26 -7.66 -1.02
CA LEU A 81 -8.03 -7.91 0.20
C LEU A 81 -8.06 -6.66 1.09
N THR A 82 -6.88 -6.07 1.35
CA THR A 82 -6.75 -4.81 2.11
C THR A 82 -7.45 -3.65 1.39
N GLY A 83 -7.40 -3.65 0.05
CA GLY A 83 -8.14 -2.70 -0.77
C GLY A 83 -9.64 -2.76 -0.54
N THR A 84 -10.20 -3.97 -0.37
CA THR A 84 -11.62 -4.27 -0.14
C THR A 84 -12.00 -4.47 1.32
N ASP A 85 -11.13 -4.14 2.28
CA ASP A 85 -11.45 -4.19 3.70
C ASP A 85 -12.12 -2.87 4.15
N PHE A 86 -13.24 -2.99 4.86
CA PHE A 86 -14.01 -1.82 5.29
C PHE A 86 -13.27 -0.98 6.33
N LEU A 87 -12.55 -1.62 7.27
CA LEU A 87 -11.85 -0.89 8.33
C LEU A 87 -10.68 -0.10 7.75
N ALA A 88 -9.89 -0.71 6.86
CA ALA A 88 -8.83 -0.06 6.11
C ALA A 88 -9.37 1.07 5.23
N PHE A 89 -10.55 0.90 4.63
CA PHE A 89 -11.22 1.95 3.86
C PHE A 89 -11.64 3.14 4.72
N LYS A 90 -12.32 2.89 5.85
CA LYS A 90 -12.74 3.92 6.81
C LYS A 90 -11.53 4.71 7.31
N GLN A 91 -10.47 4.00 7.69
CA GLN A 91 -9.24 4.62 8.19
C GLN A 91 -8.63 5.57 7.15
N ARG A 92 -8.55 5.15 5.88
CA ARG A 92 -8.06 6.00 4.79
C ARG A 92 -8.91 7.26 4.60
N LEU A 93 -10.24 7.19 4.75
CA LEU A 93 -11.13 8.37 4.67
C LEU A 93 -10.89 9.35 5.83
N LEU A 94 -10.68 8.84 7.03
CA LEU A 94 -10.38 9.66 8.21
C LEU A 94 -9.01 10.33 8.10
N GLU A 95 -8.01 9.62 7.59
CA GLU A 95 -6.69 10.17 7.28
C GLU A 95 -6.80 11.26 6.22
N HIS A 96 -7.48 11.00 5.11
CA HIS A 96 -7.69 11.99 4.05
C HIS A 96 -8.37 13.27 4.58
N ARG A 97 -9.40 13.12 5.40
CA ARG A 97 -10.08 14.23 6.08
C ARG A 97 -9.12 15.01 6.97
N SER A 98 -8.32 14.33 7.78
CA SER A 98 -7.34 14.95 8.69
C SER A 98 -6.31 15.79 7.93
N HIS A 99 -5.80 15.28 6.80
CA HIS A 99 -4.87 16.02 5.94
C HIS A 99 -5.54 17.26 5.33
N LYS A 100 -6.81 17.17 4.92
CA LYS A 100 -7.58 18.28 4.33
C LYS A 100 -7.97 19.37 5.35
N GLU A 101 -8.29 18.98 6.58
CA GLU A 101 -8.64 19.89 7.68
C GLU A 101 -7.41 20.56 8.34
N GLY A 102 -6.20 20.33 7.82
CA GLY A 102 -5.01 21.01 8.30
C GLY A 102 -4.43 20.43 9.59
N ARG A 103 -4.67 19.15 9.90
CA ARG A 103 -3.81 18.40 10.83
C ARG A 103 -2.53 17.95 10.13
N ASP A 104 -1.79 18.93 9.62
CA ASP A 104 -0.35 18.81 9.39
C ASP A 104 0.35 19.06 10.73
N LEU A 105 0.18 18.12 11.68
CA LEU A 105 1.14 18.01 12.78
C LEU A 105 2.35 17.29 12.20
N ASN A 106 3.16 18.03 11.47
CA ASN A 106 4.61 17.94 11.43
C ASN A 106 5.17 16.55 11.82
N LEU A 107 5.01 15.56 10.93
CA LEU A 107 5.68 14.25 11.07
C LEU A 107 7.07 14.26 10.40
N GLY A 108 7.61 15.45 10.13
CA GLY A 108 8.90 15.67 9.49
C GLY A 108 10.12 15.61 10.42
N ASP A 109 9.93 15.59 11.75
CA ASP A 109 11.06 15.71 12.71
C ASP A 109 11.24 14.51 13.65
N ASN A 110 10.65 13.34 13.37
CA ASN A 110 10.98 12.11 14.09
C ASN A 110 11.23 10.89 13.21
N ILE A 111 11.73 11.12 11.99
CA ILE A 111 12.59 10.13 11.33
C ILE A 111 13.92 10.12 12.09
N VAL A 112 13.94 9.52 13.28
CA VAL A 112 15.19 9.04 13.86
C VAL A 112 15.66 7.92 12.94
N THR A 113 16.65 8.27 12.12
CA THR A 113 17.60 7.38 11.50
C THR A 113 18.04 6.30 12.51
N SER A 114 17.42 5.12 12.43
CA SER A 114 17.97 3.90 13.01
C SER A 114 17.49 2.68 12.23
N LEU A 115 17.87 2.65 10.95
CA LEU A 115 18.09 1.40 10.23
C LEU A 115 19.58 1.32 9.90
N ALA A 116 20.39 1.08 10.94
CA ALA A 116 21.68 0.44 10.74
C ALA A 116 21.46 -1.07 10.82
N PRO A 117 21.84 -1.86 9.80
CA PRO A 117 21.86 -3.30 9.93
C PRO A 117 22.98 -3.67 10.91
N THR A 118 22.61 -4.20 12.08
CA THR A 118 23.55 -4.84 13.01
C THR A 118 24.03 -6.16 12.40
N VAL A 119 25.00 -6.08 11.50
CA VAL A 119 25.91 -7.18 11.23
C VAL A 119 27.06 -7.05 12.23
N SER A 120 26.90 -7.72 13.37
CA SER A 120 27.97 -7.92 14.33
C SER A 120 28.96 -8.96 13.78
N VAL A 121 29.90 -8.51 12.95
CA VAL A 121 31.10 -9.29 12.61
C VAL A 121 32.16 -8.92 13.63
N LEU A 122 32.42 -9.85 14.55
CA LEU A 122 33.54 -9.79 15.48
C LEU A 122 34.85 -9.67 14.69
N PRO A 123 35.80 -8.80 15.07
CA PRO A 123 37.09 -8.77 14.42
C PRO A 123 37.88 -10.03 14.79
N ILE A 124 38.05 -10.93 13.82
CA ILE A 124 39.05 -11.99 13.87
C ILE A 124 40.41 -11.31 13.87
N LYS A 125 41.10 -11.32 15.01
CA LYS A 125 42.54 -11.06 15.06
C LYS A 125 43.24 -12.24 14.39
N HIS A 126 43.79 -12.02 13.20
CA HIS A 126 44.85 -12.87 12.69
C HIS A 126 46.13 -12.03 12.58
N SER A 127 47.05 -12.31 13.48
CA SER A 127 48.43 -11.83 13.47
C SER A 127 49.19 -12.36 12.25
N ALA A 128 50.20 -11.57 11.86
CA ALA A 128 51.37 -11.92 11.04
C ALA A 128 51.03 -12.28 9.58
N TRP A 129 51.67 -11.72 8.56
CA TRP A 129 53.11 -11.54 8.38
C TRP A 129 53.39 -10.37 7.41
N ASP A 130 54.36 -9.55 7.80
CA ASP A 130 55.48 -9.04 7.01
C ASP A 130 55.30 -8.74 5.51
N MET A 131 55.56 -7.49 5.12
CA MET A 131 56.68 -7.25 4.22
C MET A 131 57.23 -5.83 4.36
N ASP A 132 58.44 -5.79 4.91
CA ASP A 132 59.45 -4.75 4.81
C ASP A 132 59.61 -4.10 3.43
N SER A 133 60.24 -2.93 3.48
CA SER A 133 61.10 -2.27 2.48
C SER A 133 60.53 -0.97 1.91
N GLU A 134 61.04 0.14 2.44
CA GLU A 134 61.88 1.13 1.72
C GLU A 134 61.02 2.27 1.12
N LYS A 135 61.30 3.57 1.25
CA LYS A 135 62.48 4.37 1.65
C LYS A 135 62.07 5.87 1.65
N LEU A 136 62.96 6.73 2.15
CA LEU A 136 63.04 8.21 2.07
C LEU A 136 62.30 8.93 3.22
N GLU A 137 62.94 9.65 4.15
CA GLU A 137 64.29 10.28 4.24
C GLU A 137 64.88 10.14 5.66
#